data_AF-A0A0U4P6N8-F1
#
_entry.id   AF-A0A0U4P6N8-F1
#
_cell.length_a   1.000
_cell.length_b   1.000
_cell.length_c   1.000
_cell.angle_alpha   90.00
_cell.angle_beta   90.00
_cell.angle_gamma   90.00
#
_symmetry.space_group_name_H-M   'P 1'
#
loop_
_entity.id
_entity.type
_entity.pdbx_description
1 polymer ?
#
loop_
_entity_poly.entity_id
_entity_poly.type
_entity_poly.pdbx_seq_one_letter_code
_entity_poly.pdbx_strand_id
1 'polypeptide(L)'
;MSLKPQIIEMLLAGRSDQEIAGALGCALSYPKMLRLEIGMRPPRQAPMRDAILAYLQANPGATCAAAAKALGTHYETVSRARSWAARRKPA
;
A
#
# COMPACT_ATOMS: atom_id res chain seq x y z
N MET A 1 -12.86 -17.74 -22.97
CA MET A 1 -11.61 -16.95 -23.05
C MET A 1 -10.89 -17.04 -21.71
N SER A 2 -9.57 -17.29 -21.69
CA SER A 2 -8.80 -17.33 -20.44
C SER A 2 -8.32 -15.92 -20.07
N LEU A 3 -8.69 -15.43 -18.88
CA LEU A 3 -8.35 -14.08 -18.42
C LEU A 3 -6.90 -13.96 -17.91
N LYS A 4 -6.25 -15.08 -17.59
CA LYS A 4 -4.90 -15.13 -17.02
C LYS A 4 -3.83 -14.43 -17.87
N PRO A 5 -3.67 -14.70 -19.18
CA PRO A 5 -2.66 -14.03 -19.99
C PRO A 5 -2.84 -12.51 -20.08
N GLN A 6 -4.09 -12.03 -20.21
CA GLN A 6 -4.40 -10.59 -20.26
C GLN A 6 -4.07 -9.88 -18.95
N ILE A 7 -4.37 -10.51 -17.81
CA ILE A 7 -4.01 -9.97 -16.50
C ILE A 7 -2.48 -9.86 -16.36
N ILE A 8 -1.73 -10.89 -16.76
CA ILE A 8 -0.26 -10.89 -16.68
C ILE A 8 0.33 -9.77 -17.55
N GLU A 9 -0.17 -9.59 -18.77
CA GLU A 9 0.28 -8.51 -19.66
C GLU A 9 0.07 -7.13 -19.04
N MET A 10 -1.12 -6.88 -18.47
CA MET A 10 -1.41 -5.61 -17.80
C MET A 10 -0.59 -5.41 -16.51
N LEU A 11 -0.30 -6.48 -15.76
CA LEU A 11 0.58 -6.42 -14.59
C LEU A 11 2.01 -6.03 -14.98
N LEU A 12 2.54 -6.62 -16.06
CA LEU A 12 3.87 -6.29 -16.60
C LEU A 12 3.92 -4.88 -17.18
N ALA A 13 2.81 -4.38 -17.72
CA ALA A 13 2.64 -2.98 -18.15
C ALA A 13 2.54 -1.98 -16.97
N GLY A 14 2.63 -2.44 -15.73
CA GLY A 14 2.65 -1.58 -14.53
C GLY A 14 1.27 -1.11 -14.07
N ARG A 15 0.17 -1.70 -14.58
CA ARG A 15 -1.18 -1.36 -14.12
C ARG A 15 -1.42 -1.80 -12.68
N SER A 16 -2.28 -1.04 -11.99
CA SER A 16 -2.76 -1.39 -10.66
C SER A 16 -3.75 -2.55 -10.71
N ASP A 17 -3.88 -3.30 -9.61
CA ASP A 17 -4.85 -4.39 -9.53
C ASP A 17 -6.30 -3.90 -9.76
N GLN A 18 -6.60 -2.66 -9.34
CA GLN A 18 -7.92 -2.05 -9.51
C GLN A 18 -8.24 -1.74 -10.97
N GLU A 19 -7.30 -1.15 -11.71
CA GLU A 19 -7.47 -0.88 -13.14
C GLU A 19 -7.69 -2.17 -13.93
N ILE A 20 -6.93 -3.23 -13.60
CA ILE A 20 -7.03 -4.53 -14.27
C ILE A 20 -8.39 -5.17 -13.99
N ALA A 21 -8.81 -5.20 -12.73
CA ALA A 21 -10.10 -5.75 -12.33
C ALA A 21 -11.27 -5.02 -12.99
N GLY A 22 -11.21 -3.68 -13.05
CA GLY A 22 -12.22 -2.86 -13.72
C GLY A 22 -12.25 -3.08 -15.24
N ALA A 23 -11.09 -3.14 -15.89
CA ALA A 23 -10.99 -3.31 -17.34
C ALA A 23 -11.47 -4.69 -17.82
N LEU A 24 -11.18 -5.75 -17.05
CA LEU A 24 -11.48 -7.13 -17.41
C LEU A 24 -12.78 -7.66 -16.76
N GLY A 25 -13.45 -6.84 -15.95
CA GLY A 25 -14.67 -7.23 -15.24
C GLY A 25 -14.46 -8.42 -14.29
N CYS A 26 -13.29 -8.51 -13.66
CA CYS A 26 -12.93 -9.63 -12.79
C CYS A 26 -12.77 -9.21 -11.33
N ALA A 27 -12.84 -10.18 -10.40
CA ALA A 27 -12.64 -9.89 -8.98
C ALA A 27 -11.20 -9.42 -8.70
N LEU A 28 -11.04 -8.46 -7.80
CA LEU A 28 -9.72 -7.92 -7.39
C LEU A 28 -8.75 -8.99 -6.86
N SER A 29 -9.27 -10.14 -6.41
CA SER A 29 -8.46 -11.28 -5.96
C SER A 29 -7.64 -11.92 -7.08
N TYR A 30 -8.12 -11.88 -8.33
CA TYR A 30 -7.46 -12.50 -9.48
C TYR A 30 -6.13 -11.84 -9.86
N PRO A 31 -6.05 -10.53 -10.11
CA PRO A 31 -4.78 -9.86 -10.37
C PRO A 31 -3.86 -9.92 -9.15
N LYS A 32 -4.37 -9.83 -7.92
CA LYS A 32 -3.56 -9.99 -6.69
C LYS A 32 -2.88 -11.36 -6.61
N MET A 33 -3.63 -12.43 -6.87
CA MET A 33 -3.10 -13.79 -6.87
C MET A 33 -2.05 -13.97 -7.95
N LEU A 34 -2.33 -13.54 -9.19
CA LEU A 34 -1.38 -13.67 -10.31
C LEU A 34 -0.11 -12.85 -10.09
N ARG A 35 -0.23 -11.67 -9.51
CA ARG A 35 0.89 -10.80 -9.11
C ARG A 35 1.82 -11.52 -8.11
N LEU A 36 1.26 -12.26 -7.14
CA LEU A 36 2.05 -13.10 -6.23
C LEU A 36 2.66 -14.32 -6.95
N GLU A 37 1.91 -14.98 -7.83
CA GLU A 37 2.37 -16.15 -8.60
C GLU A 37 3.60 -15.83 -9.46
N ILE A 38 3.64 -14.64 -10.07
CA ILE A 38 4.77 -14.17 -10.89
C ILE A 38 5.88 -13.47 -10.07
N GLY A 39 5.81 -13.51 -8.74
CA GLY A 39 6.83 -12.93 -7.86
C GLY A 39 6.84 -11.39 -7.79
N MET A 40 5.90 -10.71 -8.46
CA MET A 40 5.70 -9.27 -8.35
C MET A 40 5.05 -8.97 -6.99
N ARG A 41 5.85 -8.76 -5.94
CA ARG A 41 5.27 -8.26 -4.69
C ARG A 41 4.75 -6.85 -4.92
N PRO A 42 3.52 -6.51 -4.51
CA PRO A 42 3.12 -5.10 -4.46
C PRO A 42 4.16 -4.38 -3.60
N PRO A 43 4.55 -3.13 -3.97
CA PRO A 43 5.45 -2.37 -3.13
C PRO A 43 4.87 -2.39 -1.71
N ARG A 44 5.62 -2.94 -0.75
CA ARG A 44 5.26 -2.84 0.66
C ARG A 44 4.92 -1.37 0.91
N GLN A 45 3.90 -1.10 1.73
CA GLN A 45 3.36 0.23 2.08
C GLN A 45 4.39 1.22 2.72
N ALA A 46 5.68 1.07 2.44
CA ALA A 46 6.75 2.02 2.69
C ALA A 46 6.37 3.47 2.33
N PRO A 47 5.77 3.80 1.17
CA PRO A 47 5.49 5.20 0.86
C PRO A 47 4.51 5.84 1.87
N MET A 48 3.50 5.10 2.32
CA MET A 48 2.55 5.59 3.32
C MET A 48 3.19 5.67 4.71
N ARG A 49 3.98 4.67 5.11
CA ARG A 49 4.65 4.68 6.41
C ARG A 49 5.65 5.82 6.51
N ASP A 50 6.48 6.01 5.49
CA ASP A 50 7.53 7.02 5.51
C ASP A 50 6.91 8.43 5.42
N ALA A 51 5.81 8.61 4.68
CA ALA A 51 5.00 9.83 4.71
C ALA A 51 4.39 10.11 6.10
N ILE A 52 3.89 9.07 6.80
CA ILE A 52 3.39 9.19 8.17
C ILE A 52 4.51 9.64 9.12
N LEU A 53 5.69 9.03 9.02
CA LEU A 53 6.82 9.36 9.89
C LEU A 53 7.35 10.76 9.61
N ALA A 54 7.46 11.17 8.35
CA ALA A 54 7.85 12.53 7.97
C ALA A 54 6.85 13.57 8.50
N TYR A 55 5.54 13.30 8.40
CA TYR A 55 4.51 14.18 8.94
C TYR A 55 4.61 14.31 10.47
N LEU A 56 4.79 13.19 11.18
CA LEU A 56 4.94 13.17 12.64
C LEU A 56 6.26 13.83 13.10
N GLN A 57 7.33 13.75 12.30
CA GLN A 57 8.59 14.46 12.57
C GLN A 57 8.45 15.98 12.37
N ALA A 58 7.76 16.40 11.30
CA ALA A 58 7.47 17.82 11.05
C ALA A 58 6.48 18.41 12.07
N ASN A 59 5.65 17.57 12.70
CA ASN A 59 4.62 17.98 13.66
C ASN A 59 4.72 17.16 14.96
N PRO A 60 5.70 17.43 15.84
CA PRO A 60 5.95 16.62 17.03
C PRO A 60 4.80 16.58 18.05
N GLY A 61 3.86 17.53 17.98
CA GLY A 61 2.63 17.55 18.80
C GLY A 61 1.41 16.91 18.14
N ALA A 62 1.49 16.47 16.88
CA ALA A 62 0.35 15.91 16.18
C ALA A 62 -0.08 14.56 16.78
N THR A 63 -1.37 14.43 17.06
CA THR A 63 -1.97 13.16 17.47
C THR A 63 -2.05 12.21 16.27
N CYS A 64 -2.10 10.90 16.52
CA CYS A 64 -2.26 9.92 15.43
C CYS A 64 -3.54 10.16 14.63
N ALA A 65 -4.61 10.66 15.26
CA ALA A 65 -5.85 11.04 14.59
C ALA A 65 -5.67 12.26 13.67
N ALA A 66 -4.94 13.28 14.11
CA ALA A 66 -4.63 14.46 13.30
C ALA A 66 -3.78 14.08 12.07
N ALA A 67 -2.76 13.24 12.25
CA ALA A 67 -1.94 12.73 11.15
C ALA A 67 -2.75 11.83 10.19
N ALA A 68 -3.63 10.98 10.71
CA ALA A 68 -4.51 10.15 9.89
C ALA A 68 -5.43 10.99 9.01
N LYS A 69 -6.02 12.04 9.58
CA LYS A 69 -6.86 13.00 8.85
C LYS A 69 -6.06 13.77 7.79
N ALA A 70 -4.86 14.24 8.13
CA ALA A 70 -4.02 15.01 7.21
C ALA A 70 -3.51 14.18 6.03
N LEU A 71 -3.25 12.88 6.23
CA LEU A 71 -2.71 11.98 5.22
C LEU A 71 -3.78 11.14 4.52
N GLY A 72 -5.06 11.35 4.83
CA GLY A 72 -6.16 10.57 4.26
C GLY A 72 -6.06 9.07 4.52
N THR A 73 -5.58 8.69 5.71
CA THR A 73 -5.37 7.29 6.11
C THR A 73 -6.10 6.97 7.42
N HIS A 74 -6.02 5.72 7.86
CA HIS A 74 -6.65 5.27 9.10
C HIS A 74 -5.74 5.45 10.31
N TYR A 75 -6.35 5.72 11.47
CA TYR A 75 -5.66 5.84 12.75
C TYR A 75 -4.73 4.64 13.03
N GLU A 76 -5.20 3.42 12.77
CA GLU A 76 -4.42 2.20 13.01
C GLU A 76 -3.13 2.16 12.18
N THR A 77 -3.18 2.63 10.92
CA THR A 77 -2.01 2.71 10.04
C THR A 77 -0.95 3.63 10.64
N VAL A 78 -1.39 4.80 11.15
CA VAL A 78 -0.52 5.77 11.81
C VAL A 78 0.04 5.22 13.11
N SER A 79 -0.81 4.60 13.94
CA SER A 79 -0.40 4.01 15.21
C SER A 79 0.65 2.92 15.01
N ARG A 80 0.44 2.01 14.04
CA ARG A 80 1.41 0.95 13.71
C ARG A 80 2.73 1.53 13.21
N ALA A 81 2.70 2.55 12.35
CA ALA A 81 3.90 3.22 11.86
C ALA A 81 4.71 3.84 13.01
N ARG A 82 4.03 4.52 13.94
CA ARG A 82 4.66 5.11 15.13
C ARG A 82 5.27 4.06 16.06
N SER A 83 4.54 2.98 16.35
CA SER A 83 5.06 1.86 17.15
C SER A 83 6.25 1.17 16.50
N TRP A 84 6.24 1.02 15.17
CA TRP A 84 7.36 0.46 14.42
C TRP A 84 8.61 1.34 14.54
N ALA A 85 8.48 2.66 14.43
CA ALA A 85 9.60 3.59 14.56
C ALA A 85 10.18 3.58 15.98
N ALA A 86 9.33 3.54 17.02
CA ALA A 86 9.78 3.45 18.41
C ALA A 86 10.61 2.18 18.69
N ARG A 87 10.25 1.05 18.07
CA ARG A 87 10.96 -0.24 18.21
C ARG A 87 12.30 -0.28 17.46
N ARG A 88 12.57 0.67 16.56
CA ARG A 88 13.78 0.73 15.73
C ARG A 88 14.76 1.82 16.15
N LYS A 89 14.64 2.39 17.36
CA LYS A 89 15.72 3.24 17.86
C LYS A 89 17.05 2.48 17.75
N PRO A 90 18.07 3.03 17.07
CA PRO A 90 19.41 2.49 17.18
C PRO A 90 19.83 2.57 18.65
N ALA A 91 20.48 1.50 19.12
CA ALA A 91 21.22 1.51 20.37
C ALA A 91 22.29 2.62 20.34
#